data_AF-A0A963EP21-F1
#
_entry.id   AF-A0A963EP21-F1
#
_cell.length_a   1.000
_cell.length_b   1.000
_cell.length_c   1.000
_cell.angle_alpha   90.00
_cell.angle_beta   90.00
_cell.angle_gamma   90.00
#
_symmetry.space_group_name_H-M   'P 1'
#
loop_
_entity.id
_entity.type
_entity.pdbx_description
1 polymer ?
#
loop_
_entity_poly.entity_id
_entity_poly.type
_entity_poly.pdbx_seq_one_letter_code
_entity_poly.pdbx_strand_id
1 'polypeptide(L)'
;NNESDGSRETYNLFASMTAGSYDAYDNAGSTMRTVNNDPGINCPNANWNGTSTNYCSDVTGDDTVSHEWGHAYTEYTSGLIYQWQSGALNESYSDIWGEVVDLINGRGTDDVPGSMRTDGSCSVFGAGSPSVDNAYRWLSGEDDPAFGGAIRDMWQPTCYGDPGKVSDAEYFCSTADSGGVHFNSGVPNHAFALMVDGGNYNGQTVNAIGLTKAAHIQWAAQNLLTPVSNFEDNADALEAACSSLIGVNLPALSTDSTDAGLSGEIISAADCAAVTSAIAAVEFRTPPTQCGFEPLLQPDAPQLCENLGALQVGTFEDFESGSLPAGWTVGSRDVANPATFDTPDWAVRSSLPPGANGLFAAFVPDVLVGNCLDDDESGVVYLDSPAISLPAGDVPRMAFDHWVATEAGWDGGNLKISVNGGPFAIVPASSYSFNAYNTSFVSAAGGNTNPLAGEAGFSGSNGGTVLGSWGQSQVNLLGLALPGDTVVLRFEMGVDGCNGSIGWYVDDVRTYSCSLDQLPVCGDGMMGPGEMCDDGNSAGGDGCSSSC
;
A
#
# COMPACT_ATOMS: atom_id res chain seq x y z
N ASN A 1 20.47 13.31 26.88
CA ASN A 1 19.02 13.17 26.77
C ASN A 1 18.82 12.28 25.57
N ASN A 2 18.34 11.05 25.75
CA ASN A 2 18.48 10.01 24.73
C ASN A 2 17.87 10.42 23.38
N GLU A 3 16.74 11.12 23.37
CA GLU A 3 16.08 11.58 22.14
C GLU A 3 16.95 12.59 21.39
N SER A 4 17.53 13.55 22.11
CA SER A 4 18.39 14.57 21.49
C SER A 4 19.75 14.02 21.07
N ASP A 5 20.29 13.06 21.82
CA ASP A 5 21.57 12.44 21.51
C ASP A 5 21.40 11.46 20.34
N GLY A 6 20.38 10.59 20.36
CA GLY A 6 20.02 9.70 19.25
C GLY A 6 19.72 10.47 17.96
N SER A 7 18.91 11.53 18.01
CA SER A 7 18.65 12.36 16.81
C SER A 7 19.93 12.96 16.20
N ARG A 8 20.87 13.41 17.05
CA ARG A 8 22.17 13.92 16.59
C ARG A 8 23.02 12.80 15.99
N GLU A 9 23.01 11.63 16.61
CA GLU A 9 23.75 10.44 16.15
C GLU A 9 23.22 9.97 14.79
N THR A 10 21.89 9.91 14.61
CA THR A 10 21.27 9.62 13.31
C THR A 10 21.64 10.67 12.27
N TYR A 11 21.55 11.97 12.58
CA TYR A 11 22.00 13.03 11.66
C TYR A 11 23.46 12.83 11.23
N ASN A 12 24.33 12.58 12.20
CA ASN A 12 25.76 12.39 11.95
C ASN A 12 26.03 11.14 11.11
N LEU A 13 25.29 10.04 11.32
CA LEU A 13 25.41 8.82 10.52
C LEU A 13 25.16 9.11 9.03
N PHE A 14 24.02 9.70 8.68
CA PHE A 14 23.70 9.99 7.27
C PHE A 14 24.63 11.06 6.70
N ALA A 15 24.99 12.08 7.47
CA ALA A 15 25.95 13.08 7.04
C ALA A 15 27.33 12.45 6.75
N SER A 16 27.83 11.56 7.61
CA SER A 16 29.14 10.92 7.43
C SER A 16 29.10 9.91 6.27
N MET A 17 28.06 9.08 6.18
CA MET A 17 27.86 8.07 5.14
C MET A 17 27.75 8.70 3.75
N THR A 18 27.19 9.90 3.65
CA THR A 18 27.04 10.63 2.39
C THR A 18 28.15 11.66 2.14
N ALA A 19 29.18 11.71 3.00
CA ALA A 19 30.23 12.73 2.97
C ALA A 19 29.67 14.17 2.90
N GLY A 20 28.56 14.41 3.63
CA GLY A 20 27.85 15.68 3.72
C GLY A 20 27.01 16.05 2.49
N SER A 21 26.80 15.12 1.55
CA SER A 21 25.99 15.37 0.35
C SER A 21 24.48 15.23 0.57
N TYR A 22 24.06 14.66 1.70
CA TYR A 22 22.67 14.59 2.14
C TYR A 22 22.55 15.25 3.52
N ASP A 23 21.87 16.39 3.60
CA ASP A 23 21.77 17.20 4.83
C ASP A 23 20.39 17.06 5.50
N ALA A 24 20.37 16.54 6.74
CA ALA A 24 19.18 16.15 7.50
C ALA A 24 18.35 15.05 6.77
N TYR A 25 17.10 14.83 7.20
CA TYR A 25 16.25 13.77 6.63
C TYR A 25 15.74 14.10 5.21
N ASP A 26 15.66 15.38 4.85
CA ASP A 26 15.04 15.88 3.62
C ASP A 26 16.03 16.40 2.56
N ASN A 27 17.33 16.29 2.82
CA ASN A 27 18.38 16.89 1.99
C ASN A 27 18.24 18.41 1.80
N ALA A 28 17.59 19.11 2.73
CA ALA A 28 17.41 20.55 2.70
C ALA A 28 17.81 21.22 4.03
N GLY A 29 18.41 20.47 4.95
CA GLY A 29 18.86 20.99 6.24
C GLY A 29 17.70 21.33 7.18
N SER A 30 16.59 20.58 7.09
CA SER A 30 15.45 20.77 7.98
C SER A 30 15.80 20.55 9.45
N THR A 31 15.05 21.23 10.32
CA THR A 31 15.22 21.08 11.77
C THR A 31 14.63 19.75 12.24
N MET A 32 15.48 18.90 12.81
CA MET A 32 15.06 17.63 13.42
C MET A 32 14.39 17.88 14.78
N ARG A 33 13.06 17.83 14.81
CA ARG A 33 12.24 18.07 16.01
C ARG A 33 11.86 16.75 16.68
N THR A 34 12.14 16.64 17.99
CA THR A 34 11.67 15.55 18.83
C THR A 34 10.68 16.04 19.90
N VAL A 35 9.68 15.22 20.22
CA VAL A 35 8.65 15.50 21.23
C VAL A 35 8.63 14.36 22.25
N ASN A 36 8.98 14.66 23.50
CA ASN A 36 8.89 13.71 24.60
C ASN A 36 7.53 13.82 25.30
N ASN A 37 6.92 12.67 25.62
CA ASN A 37 5.62 12.52 26.28
C ASN A 37 4.49 13.17 25.49
N ASP A 38 4.44 12.88 24.19
CA ASP A 38 3.35 13.35 23.34
C ASP A 38 2.02 12.70 23.77
N PRO A 39 1.01 13.49 24.17
CA PRO A 39 -0.30 12.96 24.55
C PRO A 39 -1.11 12.41 23.35
N GLY A 40 -0.67 12.63 22.11
CA GLY A 40 -1.29 12.13 20.89
C GLY A 40 -0.94 10.68 20.53
N ILE A 41 0.03 10.07 21.23
CA ILE A 41 0.45 8.69 20.99
C ILE A 41 -0.21 7.75 21.99
N ASN A 42 -0.65 6.58 21.52
CA ASN A 42 -1.08 5.48 22.39
C ASN A 42 0.14 4.78 23.00
N CYS A 43 0.42 5.05 24.28
CA CYS A 43 1.57 4.46 24.97
C CYS A 43 1.34 3.00 25.40
N PRO A 44 2.40 2.17 25.43
CA PRO A 44 3.80 2.49 25.09
C PRO A 44 4.04 2.45 23.58
N ASN A 45 4.57 3.53 23.01
CA ASN A 45 4.94 3.60 21.60
C ASN A 45 5.85 4.82 21.29
N ALA A 46 6.40 4.87 20.08
CA ALA A 46 6.99 6.04 19.46
C ALA A 46 6.48 6.14 18.00
N ASN A 47 6.57 7.31 17.39
CA ASN A 47 6.28 7.47 15.96
C ASN A 47 6.98 8.67 15.31
N TRP A 48 7.21 8.58 14.01
CA TRP A 48 7.29 9.72 13.11
C TRP A 48 5.90 10.07 12.57
N ASN A 49 5.55 11.36 12.55
CA ASN A 49 4.23 11.83 12.11
C ASN A 49 4.26 12.73 10.85
N GLY A 50 5.35 12.69 10.08
CA GLY A 50 5.58 13.58 8.94
C GLY A 50 6.27 14.91 9.30
N THR A 51 6.37 15.26 10.59
CA THR A 51 6.98 16.54 11.03
C THR A 51 7.92 16.44 12.23
N SER A 52 7.65 15.53 13.16
CA SER A 52 8.47 15.28 14.34
C SER A 52 8.45 13.81 14.72
N THR A 53 9.52 13.37 15.37
CA THR A 53 9.51 12.10 16.10
C THR A 53 8.95 12.33 17.50
N ASN A 54 8.08 11.44 17.96
CA ASN A 54 7.31 11.60 19.17
C ASN A 54 7.42 10.32 20.01
N TYR A 55 7.59 10.47 21.31
CA TYR A 55 7.95 9.36 22.20
C TYR A 55 7.08 9.32 23.44
N CYS A 56 6.68 8.12 23.85
CA CYS A 56 6.15 7.86 25.19
C CYS A 56 7.26 7.85 26.24
N SER A 57 6.87 7.93 27.52
CA SER A 57 7.80 7.69 28.63
C SER A 57 8.47 6.32 28.48
N ASP A 58 9.78 6.29 28.70
CA ASP A 58 10.61 5.07 28.69
C ASP A 58 10.61 4.31 27.35
N VAL A 59 10.36 5.03 26.23
CA VAL A 59 10.48 4.57 24.83
C VAL A 59 11.48 5.50 24.10
N THR A 60 12.74 5.50 24.55
CA THR A 60 13.79 6.41 24.07
C THR A 60 15.15 5.71 23.95
N GLY A 61 15.16 4.41 23.66
CA GLY A 61 16.33 3.65 23.20
C GLY A 61 16.97 4.36 22.00
N ASP A 62 18.27 4.22 21.85
CA ASP A 62 19.05 4.80 20.75
C ASP A 62 18.60 4.28 19.40
N ASP A 63 18.40 2.97 19.30
CA ASP A 63 17.86 2.30 18.14
C ASP A 63 16.42 2.75 17.85
N THR A 64 15.55 2.84 18.86
CA THR A 64 14.16 3.34 18.74
C THR A 64 14.14 4.80 18.29
N VAL A 65 14.96 5.67 18.87
CA VAL A 65 15.03 7.08 18.45
C VAL A 65 15.48 7.20 16.99
N SER A 66 16.46 6.40 16.60
CA SER A 66 17.00 6.38 15.24
C SER A 66 16.06 5.69 14.24
N HIS A 67 15.29 4.69 14.67
CA HIS A 67 14.22 4.04 13.91
C HIS A 67 13.15 5.06 13.51
N GLU A 68 12.69 5.91 14.44
CA GLU A 68 11.72 6.96 14.10
C GLU A 68 12.26 7.95 13.06
N TRP A 69 13.55 8.28 13.14
CA TRP A 69 14.18 9.09 12.10
C TRP A 69 14.35 8.33 10.78
N GLY A 70 14.53 7.01 10.82
CA GLY A 70 14.52 6.13 9.66
C GLY A 70 13.27 6.29 8.80
N HIS A 71 12.09 6.44 9.41
CA HIS A 71 10.85 6.74 8.69
C HIS A 71 10.91 8.09 7.96
N ALA A 72 11.47 9.12 8.60
CA ALA A 72 11.65 10.42 7.96
C ALA A 72 12.60 10.33 6.75
N TYR A 73 13.71 9.59 6.86
CA TYR A 73 14.60 9.36 5.71
C TYR A 73 13.89 8.57 4.61
N THR A 74 13.04 7.58 4.96
CA THR A 74 12.24 6.83 3.99
C THR A 74 11.25 7.73 3.25
N GLU A 75 10.51 8.59 3.96
CA GLU A 75 9.55 9.54 3.36
C GLU A 75 10.21 10.44 2.31
N TYR A 76 11.40 10.96 2.59
CA TYR A 76 12.10 11.92 1.72
C TYR A 76 13.07 11.25 0.71
N THR A 77 13.09 9.92 0.64
CA THR A 77 13.87 9.16 -0.36
C THR A 77 12.96 8.29 -1.23
N SER A 78 12.69 7.04 -0.80
CA SER A 78 11.90 6.07 -1.55
C SER A 78 10.39 6.34 -1.49
N GLY A 79 9.92 7.00 -0.42
CA GLY A 79 8.51 7.24 -0.16
C GLY A 79 7.69 5.96 -0.03
N LEU A 80 8.30 4.85 0.42
CA LEU A 80 7.65 3.53 0.55
C LEU A 80 6.32 3.67 1.29
N ILE A 81 5.23 3.34 0.60
CA ILE A 81 3.88 3.30 1.18
C ILE A 81 3.89 2.34 2.36
N TYR A 82 3.36 2.79 3.50
CA TYR A 82 3.38 2.07 4.77
C TYR A 82 2.32 0.95 4.83
N GLN A 83 2.36 0.05 3.85
CA GLN A 83 1.43 -1.07 3.74
C GLN A 83 2.08 -2.27 3.01
N TRP A 84 1.72 -3.49 3.41
CA TRP A 84 2.19 -4.74 2.82
C TRP A 84 3.73 -4.82 2.75
N GLN A 85 4.30 -5.38 1.66
CA GLN A 85 5.75 -5.50 1.51
C GLN A 85 6.46 -4.15 1.40
N SER A 86 5.82 -3.11 0.86
CA SER A 86 6.38 -1.76 0.84
C SER A 86 6.53 -1.20 2.26
N GLY A 87 5.50 -1.38 3.10
CA GLY A 87 5.56 -0.98 4.50
C GLY A 87 6.52 -1.82 5.33
N ALA A 88 6.62 -3.12 5.05
CA ALA A 88 7.62 -3.99 5.68
C ALA A 88 9.06 -3.58 5.34
N LEU A 89 9.30 -3.07 4.12
CA LEU A 89 10.57 -2.43 3.77
C LEU A 89 10.76 -1.11 4.50
N ASN A 90 9.72 -0.28 4.62
CA ASN A 90 9.76 0.98 5.37
C ASN A 90 10.20 0.73 6.83
N GLU A 91 9.51 -0.19 7.52
CA GLU A 91 9.88 -0.68 8.86
C GLU A 91 11.31 -1.21 8.92
N SER A 92 11.69 -2.04 7.95
CA SER A 92 13.03 -2.63 7.94
C SER A 92 14.15 -1.63 7.72
N TYR A 93 13.97 -0.62 6.86
CA TYR A 93 14.94 0.45 6.73
C TYR A 93 15.07 1.22 8.05
N SER A 94 13.97 1.47 8.76
CA SER A 94 14.01 2.08 10.09
C SER A 94 14.76 1.21 11.11
N ASP A 95 14.51 -0.11 11.16
CA ASP A 95 15.27 -1.05 11.99
C ASP A 95 16.76 -1.07 11.63
N ILE A 96 17.09 -1.11 10.33
CA ILE A 96 18.46 -1.09 9.82
C ILE A 96 19.19 0.18 10.28
N TRP A 97 18.56 1.35 10.14
CA TRP A 97 19.20 2.60 10.54
C TRP A 97 19.27 2.76 12.06
N GLY A 98 18.26 2.28 12.78
CA GLY A 98 18.27 2.10 14.22
C GLY A 98 19.51 1.34 14.66
N GLU A 99 19.68 0.14 14.13
CA GLU A 99 20.78 -0.73 14.52
C GLU A 99 22.15 -0.26 14.01
N VAL A 100 22.23 0.37 12.85
CA VAL A 100 23.52 0.95 12.41
C VAL A 100 24.00 2.02 13.38
N VAL A 101 23.10 2.83 13.95
CA VAL A 101 23.45 3.82 14.98
C VAL A 101 23.86 3.13 16.28
N ASP A 102 23.05 2.18 16.75
CA ASP A 102 23.26 1.51 18.04
C ASP A 102 24.61 0.77 18.07
N LEU A 103 24.91 0.02 17.00
CA LEU A 103 26.18 -0.70 16.85
C LEU A 103 27.44 0.17 16.85
N ILE A 104 27.34 1.49 16.62
CA ILE A 104 28.52 2.37 16.46
C ILE A 104 28.55 3.57 17.40
N ASN A 105 27.50 3.86 18.16
CA ASN A 105 27.44 5.02 19.06
C ASN A 105 28.05 4.73 20.46
N GLY A 106 28.23 3.44 20.80
CA GLY A 106 28.77 3.00 22.09
C GLY A 106 27.89 3.34 23.29
N ARG A 107 26.58 3.48 23.05
CA ARG A 107 25.53 3.60 24.05
C ARG A 107 24.74 2.28 24.10
N GLY A 108 23.61 2.28 24.79
CA GLY A 108 22.84 1.05 24.97
C GLY A 108 23.57 -0.12 25.64
N THR A 109 23.07 -1.31 25.36
CA THR A 109 23.53 -2.60 25.90
C THR A 109 24.37 -3.43 24.93
N ASP A 110 24.57 -2.92 23.71
CA ASP A 110 25.31 -3.59 22.66
C ASP A 110 26.84 -3.62 22.84
N ASP A 111 27.36 -2.78 23.72
CA ASP A 111 28.76 -2.77 24.13
C ASP A 111 29.09 -3.81 25.22
N VAL A 112 29.25 -5.05 24.75
CA VAL A 112 30.05 -6.16 25.31
C VAL A 112 29.39 -7.03 26.41
N PRO A 113 29.56 -8.37 26.34
CA PRO A 113 30.26 -9.14 25.29
C PRO A 113 29.22 -9.77 24.35
N GLY A 114 29.10 -9.37 23.08
CA GLY A 114 30.18 -9.08 22.13
C GLY A 114 30.63 -10.37 21.44
N SER A 115 29.72 -11.02 20.73
CA SER A 115 29.99 -12.04 19.72
C SER A 115 28.99 -11.89 18.58
N MET A 116 29.41 -12.20 17.35
CA MET A 116 28.47 -12.50 16.27
C MET A 116 27.48 -13.55 16.75
N ARG A 117 26.22 -13.39 16.36
CA ARG A 117 25.15 -14.33 16.71
C ARG A 117 25.41 -15.69 16.05
N THR A 118 24.87 -16.75 16.63
CA THR A 118 25.01 -18.11 16.08
C THR A 118 23.82 -18.41 15.16
N ASP A 119 24.07 -19.06 14.02
CA ASP A 119 23.01 -19.46 13.08
C ASP A 119 21.88 -20.22 13.82
N GLY A 120 20.64 -19.71 13.73
CA GLY A 120 19.44 -20.39 14.25
C GLY A 120 19.21 -20.32 15.76
N SER A 121 19.85 -19.40 16.48
CA SER A 121 19.63 -19.21 17.93
C SER A 121 19.04 -17.85 18.30
N CYS A 122 18.18 -17.91 19.32
CA CYS A 122 17.63 -16.73 19.96
C CYS A 122 18.60 -16.19 21.01
N SER A 123 18.52 -14.88 21.25
CA SER A 123 19.22 -14.24 22.36
C SER A 123 18.65 -14.71 23.70
N VAL A 124 19.50 -14.79 24.71
CA VAL A 124 19.07 -14.92 26.12
C VAL A 124 18.46 -13.65 26.68
N PHE A 125 18.64 -12.52 25.99
CA PHE A 125 18.07 -11.22 26.34
C PHE A 125 16.78 -10.91 25.58
N GLY A 126 16.44 -11.74 24.58
CA GLY A 126 15.22 -11.62 23.80
C GLY A 126 14.14 -12.62 24.17
N ALA A 127 13.15 -12.75 23.29
CA ALA A 127 12.13 -13.78 23.33
C ALA A 127 12.57 -15.03 22.53
N GLY A 128 11.88 -16.15 22.72
CA GLY A 128 12.07 -17.34 21.88
C GLY A 128 13.01 -18.41 22.42
N SER A 129 13.15 -19.51 21.65
CA SER A 129 13.91 -20.70 22.02
C SER A 129 14.47 -21.39 20.76
N PRO A 130 15.72 -21.91 20.77
CA PRO A 130 16.63 -21.98 21.92
C PRO A 130 17.31 -20.64 22.22
N SER A 131 17.13 -20.11 23.44
CA SER A 131 17.79 -18.91 23.93
C SER A 131 19.18 -19.25 24.47
N VAL A 132 20.15 -19.28 23.56
CA VAL A 132 21.52 -19.75 23.86
C VAL A 132 22.59 -18.75 23.44
N ASP A 133 22.25 -17.72 22.67
CA ASP A 133 23.17 -16.63 22.33
C ASP A 133 23.15 -15.55 23.41
N ASN A 134 24.32 -15.17 23.91
CA ASN A 134 24.47 -14.13 24.93
C ASN A 134 24.92 -12.80 24.29
N ALA A 135 24.14 -12.28 23.35
CA ALA A 135 24.42 -11.01 22.67
C ALA A 135 23.12 -10.21 22.47
N TYR A 136 23.23 -8.88 22.62
CA TYR A 136 22.15 -7.93 22.33
C TYR A 136 22.07 -7.67 20.82
N ARG A 137 23.19 -7.34 20.17
CA ARG A 137 23.39 -7.30 18.70
C ARG A 137 22.30 -7.99 17.88
N TRP A 138 21.64 -7.19 17.06
CA TRP A 138 20.46 -7.49 16.24
C TRP A 138 19.14 -7.56 16.99
N LEU A 139 19.09 -7.21 18.27
CA LEU A 139 17.83 -6.94 18.95
C LEU A 139 17.40 -5.49 18.66
N SER A 140 16.10 -5.23 18.80
CA SER A 140 15.59 -3.86 18.72
C SER A 140 14.63 -3.59 19.87
N GLY A 141 14.73 -2.40 20.47
CA GLY A 141 13.95 -1.92 21.60
C GLY A 141 14.35 -2.52 22.95
N GLU A 142 15.50 -3.19 23.06
CA GLU A 142 15.97 -3.80 24.32
C GLU A 142 16.22 -2.77 25.42
N ASP A 143 16.59 -1.55 25.02
CA ASP A 143 16.94 -0.45 25.90
C ASP A 143 15.73 0.45 26.23
N ASP A 144 14.52 0.00 25.86
CA ASP A 144 13.24 0.64 26.18
C ASP A 144 12.50 -0.07 27.33
N PRO A 145 12.57 0.46 28.57
CA PRO A 145 11.96 -0.19 29.72
C PRO A 145 10.44 -0.36 29.60
N ALA A 146 9.76 0.49 28.84
CA ALA A 146 8.32 0.42 28.64
C ALA A 146 7.87 -0.83 27.87
N PHE A 147 8.73 -1.37 26.99
CA PHE A 147 8.46 -2.61 26.25
C PHE A 147 8.74 -3.86 27.08
N GLY A 148 9.57 -3.75 28.13
CA GLY A 148 9.92 -4.85 29.01
C GLY A 148 10.98 -5.81 28.43
N GLY A 149 11.69 -5.37 27.39
CA GLY A 149 12.71 -6.11 26.64
C GLY A 149 12.59 -5.80 25.15
N ALA A 150 13.51 -6.37 24.34
CA ALA A 150 13.47 -6.21 22.89
C ALA A 150 12.13 -6.66 22.31
N ILE A 151 11.72 -6.01 21.23
CA ILE A 151 10.46 -6.24 20.50
C ILE A 151 10.67 -7.00 19.19
N ARG A 152 11.89 -6.99 18.63
CA ARG A 152 12.28 -7.70 17.40
C ARG A 152 13.68 -8.30 17.53
N ASP A 153 13.97 -9.29 16.68
CA ASP A 153 15.32 -9.88 16.51
C ASP A 153 15.64 -9.94 15.01
N MET A 154 16.47 -9.02 14.50
CA MET A 154 16.87 -8.98 13.10
C MET A 154 17.73 -10.20 12.71
N TRP A 155 18.43 -10.84 13.65
CA TRP A 155 19.24 -12.03 13.35
C TRP A 155 18.41 -13.29 13.26
N GLN A 156 17.39 -13.44 14.11
CA GLN A 156 16.49 -14.58 14.09
C GLN A 156 15.04 -14.12 14.34
N PRO A 157 14.36 -13.55 13.33
CA PRO A 157 13.03 -12.95 13.50
C PRO A 157 11.99 -13.90 14.12
N THR A 158 12.08 -15.20 13.84
CA THR A 158 11.15 -16.20 14.38
C THR A 158 11.21 -16.35 15.91
N CYS A 159 12.24 -15.82 16.57
CA CYS A 159 12.31 -15.72 18.03
C CYS A 159 11.20 -14.83 18.62
N TYR A 160 10.69 -13.89 17.82
CA TYR A 160 9.59 -12.99 18.14
C TYR A 160 8.30 -13.29 17.38
N GLY A 161 8.29 -14.37 16.58
CA GLY A 161 7.13 -14.77 15.78
C GLY A 161 7.05 -14.06 14.42
N ASP A 162 8.14 -13.41 14.00
CA ASP A 162 8.26 -12.76 12.70
C ASP A 162 8.94 -13.70 11.69
N PRO A 163 8.64 -13.61 10.38
CA PRO A 163 9.32 -14.39 9.35
C PRO A 163 10.78 -13.96 9.14
N GLY A 164 11.70 -14.93 9.02
CA GLY A 164 13.07 -14.68 8.56
C GLY A 164 13.24 -14.86 7.03
N LYS A 165 12.27 -15.51 6.38
CA LYS A 165 12.13 -15.59 4.93
C LYS A 165 10.67 -15.59 4.50
N VAL A 166 10.42 -15.31 3.22
CA VAL A 166 9.05 -15.17 2.70
C VAL A 166 8.21 -16.43 2.91
N SER A 167 8.76 -17.65 2.79
CA SER A 167 8.01 -18.89 2.96
C SER A 167 7.81 -19.36 4.42
N ASP A 168 8.27 -18.59 5.41
CA ASP A 168 8.08 -18.95 6.82
C ASP A 168 6.59 -19.01 7.20
N ALA A 169 6.27 -19.86 8.17
CA ALA A 169 4.90 -19.99 8.68
C ALA A 169 4.45 -18.75 9.46
N GLU A 170 5.41 -18.00 9.96
CA GLU A 170 5.31 -16.71 10.65
C GLU A 170 4.96 -15.56 9.70
N TYR A 171 5.05 -15.75 8.37
CA TYR A 171 4.72 -14.70 7.40
C TYR A 171 3.28 -14.21 7.60
N PHE A 172 3.12 -12.90 7.71
CA PHE A 172 1.85 -12.31 8.10
C PHE A 172 0.92 -12.14 6.87
N CYS A 173 -0.20 -12.86 6.89
CA CYS A 173 -1.13 -13.00 5.75
C CYS A 173 -2.47 -12.27 5.92
N SER A 174 -2.54 -11.19 6.70
CA SER A 174 -3.81 -10.46 6.94
C SER A 174 -3.62 -8.95 6.80
N THR A 175 -4.73 -8.20 6.74
CA THR A 175 -4.74 -6.73 6.62
C THR A 175 -4.44 -5.99 7.93
N ALA A 176 -4.39 -6.69 9.07
CA ALA A 176 -4.00 -6.06 10.33
C ALA A 176 -2.55 -5.57 10.26
N ASP A 177 -2.19 -4.62 11.12
CA ASP A 177 -0.84 -4.03 11.12
C ASP A 177 -0.43 -3.52 9.72
N SER A 178 -1.36 -2.86 9.03
CA SER A 178 -1.19 -2.38 7.65
C SER A 178 -0.69 -3.45 6.67
N GLY A 179 -1.12 -4.71 6.84
CA GLY A 179 -0.61 -5.82 6.03
C GLY A 179 0.61 -6.53 6.63
N GLY A 180 0.82 -6.41 7.94
CA GLY A 180 1.90 -7.02 8.70
C GLY A 180 3.25 -6.33 8.48
N VAL A 181 3.29 -5.01 8.47
CA VAL A 181 4.52 -4.25 8.21
C VAL A 181 5.59 -4.52 9.26
N HIS A 182 5.22 -4.59 10.55
CA HIS A 182 6.16 -4.87 11.65
C HIS A 182 6.54 -6.35 11.76
N PHE A 183 5.73 -7.25 11.20
CA PHE A 183 6.02 -8.67 11.16
C PHE A 183 6.93 -8.99 9.97
N ASN A 184 6.46 -8.67 8.77
CA ASN A 184 7.14 -9.05 7.53
C ASN A 184 8.46 -8.28 7.31
N SER A 185 8.74 -7.21 8.08
CA SER A 185 10.05 -6.55 8.14
C SER A 185 11.17 -7.48 8.61
N GLY A 186 10.84 -8.56 9.33
CA GLY A 186 11.79 -9.61 9.71
C GLY A 186 12.57 -10.18 8.52
N VAL A 187 11.94 -10.30 7.34
CA VAL A 187 12.57 -10.83 6.13
C VAL A 187 13.74 -9.94 5.66
N PRO A 188 13.54 -8.63 5.37
CA PRO A 188 14.64 -7.74 5.02
C PRO A 188 15.60 -7.43 6.19
N ASN A 189 15.13 -7.43 7.44
CA ASN A 189 15.99 -7.31 8.62
C ASN A 189 17.04 -8.43 8.65
N HIS A 190 16.60 -9.67 8.46
CA HIS A 190 17.48 -10.83 8.42
C HIS A 190 18.46 -10.79 7.25
N ALA A 191 18.03 -10.28 6.09
CA ALA A 191 18.92 -10.10 4.95
C ALA A 191 20.08 -9.14 5.28
N PHE A 192 19.79 -8.02 5.94
CA PHE A 192 20.80 -7.06 6.35
C PHE A 192 21.76 -7.65 7.40
N ALA A 193 21.24 -8.32 8.43
CA ALA A 193 22.07 -8.96 9.45
C ALA A 193 23.02 -10.01 8.83
N LEU A 194 22.53 -10.83 7.89
CA LEU A 194 23.35 -11.79 7.13
C LEU A 194 24.39 -11.11 6.24
N MET A 195 24.07 -9.97 5.61
CA MET A 195 25.06 -9.20 4.84
C MET A 195 26.20 -8.72 5.73
N VAL A 196 25.87 -8.21 6.92
CA VAL A 196 26.86 -7.64 7.84
C VAL A 196 27.75 -8.72 8.46
N ASP A 197 27.15 -9.74 9.08
CA ASP A 197 27.87 -10.73 9.90
C ASP A 197 28.19 -12.03 9.15
N GLY A 198 27.58 -12.27 8.00
CA GLY A 198 27.62 -13.56 7.31
C GLY A 198 26.82 -14.63 8.07
N GLY A 199 26.66 -15.82 7.50
CA GLY A 199 25.91 -16.91 8.15
C GLY A 199 25.46 -18.00 7.19
N ASN A 200 24.85 -19.05 7.73
CA ASN A 200 24.19 -20.09 6.94
C ASN A 200 22.69 -20.07 7.21
N TYR A 201 21.92 -19.76 6.18
CA TYR A 201 20.47 -19.69 6.28
C TYR A 201 19.82 -20.18 4.99
N ASN A 202 18.74 -20.96 5.13
CA ASN A 202 17.96 -21.49 4.00
C ASN A 202 18.78 -22.15 2.88
N GLY A 203 19.85 -22.88 3.25
CA GLY A 203 20.74 -23.54 2.30
C GLY A 203 21.72 -22.62 1.55
N GLN A 204 21.73 -21.33 1.88
CA GLN A 204 22.72 -20.35 1.42
C GLN A 204 23.82 -20.18 2.47
N THR A 205 25.05 -19.96 2.01
CA THR A 205 26.16 -19.47 2.84
C THR A 205 26.45 -18.04 2.41
N VAL A 206 26.21 -17.08 3.30
CA VAL A 206 26.46 -15.66 3.08
C VAL A 206 27.82 -15.30 3.68
N ASN A 207 28.72 -14.76 2.86
CA ASN A 207 29.98 -14.23 3.37
C ASN A 207 29.75 -12.82 3.92
N ALA A 208 30.26 -12.56 5.12
CA ALA A 208 30.19 -11.23 5.72
C ALA A 208 30.86 -10.18 4.82
N ILE A 209 30.12 -9.10 4.50
CA ILE A 209 30.68 -7.92 3.81
C ILE A 209 30.97 -6.78 4.80
N GLY A 210 30.50 -6.90 6.04
CA GLY A 210 30.71 -5.93 7.12
C GLY A 210 29.77 -4.72 7.05
N LEU A 211 29.62 -4.06 8.21
CA LEU A 211 28.63 -3.01 8.45
C LEU A 211 28.75 -1.83 7.48
N THR A 212 29.97 -1.35 7.24
CA THR A 212 30.22 -0.21 6.36
C THR A 212 29.74 -0.48 4.93
N LYS A 213 30.08 -1.62 4.34
CA LYS A 213 29.67 -1.94 2.98
C LYS A 213 28.15 -2.16 2.90
N ALA A 214 27.59 -2.91 3.84
CA ALA A 214 26.16 -3.19 3.87
C ALA A 214 25.32 -1.91 4.00
N ALA A 215 25.69 -0.99 4.91
CA ALA A 215 24.98 0.28 5.10
C ALA A 215 25.00 1.16 3.83
N HIS A 216 26.13 1.25 3.13
CA HIS A 216 26.20 2.02 1.88
C HIS A 216 25.38 1.38 0.75
N ILE A 217 25.31 0.04 0.70
CA ILE A 217 24.46 -0.69 -0.25
C ILE A 217 23.00 -0.42 0.07
N GLN A 218 22.60 -0.48 1.35
CA GLN A 218 21.23 -0.19 1.77
C GLN A 218 20.84 1.26 1.46
N TRP A 219 21.70 2.23 1.77
CA TRP A 219 21.43 3.64 1.45
C TRP A 219 21.25 3.87 -0.06
N ALA A 220 22.13 3.29 -0.87
CA ALA A 220 22.02 3.38 -2.32
C ALA A 220 20.76 2.65 -2.85
N ALA A 221 20.40 1.49 -2.28
CA ALA A 221 19.20 0.74 -2.65
C ALA A 221 17.93 1.51 -2.29
N GLN A 222 17.85 2.09 -1.09
CA GLN A 222 16.74 2.93 -0.64
C GLN A 222 16.46 4.07 -1.63
N ASN A 223 17.51 4.69 -2.18
CA ASN A 223 17.39 5.77 -3.18
C ASN A 223 17.01 5.29 -4.60
N LEU A 224 16.96 3.98 -4.85
CA LEU A 224 16.48 3.38 -6.10
C LEU A 224 15.03 2.90 -6.02
N LEU A 225 14.51 2.71 -4.80
CA LEU A 225 13.15 2.27 -4.58
C LEU A 225 12.13 3.37 -4.88
N THR A 226 10.89 2.94 -5.04
CA THR A 226 9.73 3.80 -5.28
C THR A 226 8.66 3.53 -4.24
N PRO A 227 7.61 4.38 -4.13
CA PRO A 227 6.56 4.20 -3.14
C PRO A 227 5.84 2.85 -3.16
N VAL A 228 5.89 2.14 -4.30
CA VAL A 228 5.18 0.86 -4.50
C VAL A 228 6.11 -0.35 -4.51
N SER A 229 7.39 -0.15 -4.20
CA SER A 229 8.39 -1.21 -4.29
C SER A 229 8.14 -2.35 -3.30
N ASN A 230 8.28 -3.58 -3.76
CA ASN A 230 8.11 -4.80 -2.98
C ASN A 230 9.46 -5.50 -2.72
N PHE A 231 9.44 -6.72 -2.15
CA PHE A 231 10.68 -7.43 -1.85
C PHE A 231 11.51 -7.80 -3.09
N GLU A 232 10.85 -8.11 -4.22
CA GLU A 232 11.53 -8.37 -5.49
C GLU A 232 12.23 -7.10 -6.00
N ASP A 233 11.56 -5.96 -5.94
CA ASP A 233 12.15 -4.66 -6.30
C ASP A 233 13.34 -4.32 -5.39
N ASN A 234 13.25 -4.63 -4.09
CA ASN A 234 14.37 -4.44 -3.15
C ASN A 234 15.55 -5.35 -3.46
N ALA A 235 15.32 -6.59 -3.89
CA ALA A 235 16.39 -7.46 -4.38
C ALA A 235 17.11 -6.84 -5.59
N ASP A 236 16.36 -6.31 -6.56
CA ASP A 236 16.93 -5.63 -7.73
C ASP A 236 17.71 -4.36 -7.33
N ALA A 237 17.16 -3.57 -6.40
CA ALA A 237 17.78 -2.35 -5.90
C ALA A 237 19.11 -2.65 -5.16
N LEU A 238 19.16 -3.69 -4.32
CA LEU A 238 20.37 -4.11 -3.61
C LEU A 238 21.48 -4.59 -4.56
N GLU A 239 21.13 -5.38 -5.58
CA GLU A 239 22.08 -5.86 -6.58
C GLU A 239 22.61 -4.71 -7.46
N ALA A 240 21.73 -3.79 -7.86
CA ALA A 240 22.09 -2.59 -8.60
C ALA A 240 22.97 -1.64 -7.77
N ALA A 241 22.60 -1.39 -6.52
CA ALA A 241 23.34 -0.57 -5.57
C ALA A 241 24.75 -1.12 -5.34
N CYS A 242 24.87 -2.41 -5.02
CA CYS A 242 26.18 -3.04 -4.82
C CYS A 242 27.06 -2.92 -6.07
N SER A 243 26.49 -3.22 -7.24
CA SER A 243 27.21 -3.14 -8.51
C SER A 243 27.71 -1.71 -8.79
N SER A 244 26.90 -0.69 -8.47
CA SER A 244 27.25 0.71 -8.67
C SER A 244 28.41 1.20 -7.79
N LEU A 245 28.61 0.57 -6.63
CA LEU A 245 29.60 0.95 -5.63
C LEU A 245 30.94 0.18 -5.76
N ILE A 246 31.06 -0.76 -6.70
CA ILE A 246 32.30 -1.53 -6.90
C ILE A 246 33.49 -0.60 -7.15
N GLY A 247 34.56 -0.79 -6.38
CA GLY A 247 35.79 -0.01 -6.52
C GLY A 247 35.76 1.37 -5.88
N VAL A 248 34.63 1.78 -5.28
CA VAL A 248 34.51 3.02 -4.51
C VAL A 248 35.07 2.81 -3.10
N ASN A 249 35.92 3.72 -2.64
CA ASN A 249 36.31 3.78 -1.23
C ASN A 249 35.20 4.49 -0.46
N LEU A 250 34.51 3.77 0.42
CA LEU A 250 33.30 4.25 1.06
C LEU A 250 33.63 5.24 2.19
N PRO A 251 32.83 6.31 2.36
CA PRO A 251 32.87 7.13 3.57
C PRO A 251 32.78 6.28 4.85
N ALA A 252 33.40 6.75 5.92
CA ALA A 252 33.29 6.10 7.23
C ALA A 252 31.93 6.40 7.87
N LEU A 253 31.31 5.38 8.48
CA LEU A 253 30.14 5.56 9.32
C LEU A 253 30.56 6.19 10.65
N SER A 254 29.83 7.19 11.13
CA SER A 254 30.13 7.89 12.40
C SER A 254 28.90 8.56 12.97
N THR A 255 28.76 8.48 14.28
CA THR A 255 27.72 9.18 15.06
C THR A 255 28.25 10.44 15.76
N ASP A 256 29.57 10.70 15.65
CA ASP A 256 30.27 11.81 16.34
C ASP A 256 30.57 13.00 15.43
N SER A 257 30.76 12.79 14.12
CA SER A 257 31.23 13.85 13.21
C SER A 257 30.65 13.72 11.81
N THR A 258 30.35 14.87 11.18
CA THR A 258 29.80 14.94 9.81
C THR A 258 30.83 14.70 8.70
N ASP A 259 32.13 14.61 9.01
CA ASP A 259 33.20 14.29 8.05
C ASP A 259 34.19 13.30 8.67
N ALA A 260 33.75 12.04 8.76
CA ALA A 260 34.56 10.93 9.25
C ALA A 260 35.65 10.49 8.23
N GLY A 261 35.72 11.13 7.05
CA GLY A 261 36.61 10.76 5.97
C GLY A 261 36.24 9.43 5.32
N LEU A 262 37.22 8.79 4.69
CA LEU A 262 37.05 7.50 4.02
C LEU A 262 37.40 6.34 4.96
N SER A 263 36.60 5.28 4.93
CA SER A 263 36.78 4.07 5.73
C SER A 263 37.97 3.21 5.28
N GLY A 264 38.33 3.26 3.99
CA GLY A 264 39.26 2.31 3.37
C GLY A 264 38.59 1.01 2.91
N GLU A 265 37.31 0.81 3.21
CA GLU A 265 36.51 -0.32 2.74
C GLU A 265 36.06 -0.09 1.29
N ILE A 266 36.30 -1.10 0.44
CA ILE A 266 35.99 -1.06 -0.99
C ILE A 266 35.13 -2.27 -1.34
N ILE A 267 33.99 -2.03 -1.97
CA ILE A 267 33.11 -3.09 -2.47
C ILE A 267 33.75 -3.79 -3.67
N SER A 268 33.73 -5.11 -3.65
CA SER A 268 34.23 -6.00 -4.68
C SER A 268 33.10 -6.81 -5.32
N ALA A 269 33.40 -7.45 -6.45
CA ALA A 269 32.45 -8.38 -7.06
C ALA A 269 32.11 -9.59 -6.15
N ALA A 270 33.00 -9.97 -5.24
CA ALA A 270 32.74 -11.02 -4.26
C ALA A 270 31.76 -10.56 -3.16
N ASP A 271 31.82 -9.28 -2.78
CA ASP A 271 30.85 -8.69 -1.84
C ASP A 271 29.45 -8.70 -2.48
N CYS A 272 29.31 -8.30 -3.76
CA CYS A 272 28.00 -8.34 -4.43
C CYS A 272 27.47 -9.77 -4.63
N ALA A 273 28.35 -10.76 -4.79
CA ALA A 273 27.91 -12.16 -4.78
C ALA A 273 27.34 -12.57 -3.41
N ALA A 274 27.87 -12.03 -2.31
CA ALA A 274 27.31 -12.26 -0.97
C ALA A 274 25.95 -11.58 -0.78
N VAL A 275 25.75 -10.39 -1.35
CA VAL A 275 24.43 -9.72 -1.40
C VAL A 275 23.40 -10.61 -2.11
N THR A 276 23.74 -11.14 -3.29
CA THR A 276 22.86 -12.08 -4.01
C THR A 276 22.57 -13.34 -3.17
N SER A 277 23.54 -13.85 -2.40
CA SER A 277 23.31 -14.97 -1.48
C SER A 277 22.36 -14.61 -0.33
N ALA A 278 22.45 -13.41 0.25
CA ALA A 278 21.54 -12.96 1.30
C ALA A 278 20.10 -12.81 0.78
N ILE A 279 19.93 -12.19 -0.40
CA ILE A 279 18.65 -12.07 -1.12
C ILE A 279 18.01 -13.46 -1.33
N ALA A 280 18.80 -14.43 -1.78
CA ALA A 280 18.33 -15.80 -1.96
C ALA A 280 18.00 -16.51 -0.64
N ALA A 281 18.71 -16.19 0.44
CA ALA A 281 18.50 -16.81 1.75
C ALA A 281 17.14 -16.45 2.34
N VAL A 282 16.73 -15.18 2.20
CA VAL A 282 15.45 -14.66 2.72
C VAL A 282 14.29 -14.73 1.71
N GLU A 283 14.57 -15.18 0.49
CA GLU A 283 13.57 -15.45 -0.56
C GLU A 283 12.85 -14.19 -1.08
N PHE A 284 13.52 -13.06 -1.21
CA PHE A 284 12.91 -11.80 -1.69
C PHE A 284 12.18 -11.92 -3.04
N ARG A 285 12.61 -12.83 -3.92
CA ARG A 285 11.98 -13.07 -5.23
C ARG A 285 10.94 -14.20 -5.24
N THR A 286 10.57 -14.70 -4.07
CA THR A 286 9.56 -15.74 -3.92
C THR A 286 8.24 -15.09 -3.50
N PRO A 287 7.12 -15.33 -4.18
CA PRO A 287 5.82 -14.83 -3.74
C PRO A 287 5.31 -15.59 -2.50
N PRO A 288 4.59 -14.93 -1.57
CA PRO A 288 4.05 -15.53 -0.35
C PRO A 288 2.80 -16.39 -0.62
N THR A 289 2.96 -17.47 -1.38
CA THR A 289 1.85 -18.31 -1.85
C THR A 289 1.05 -18.98 -0.73
N GLN A 290 1.63 -19.14 0.47
CA GLN A 290 0.95 -19.68 1.64
C GLN A 290 -0.19 -18.81 2.15
N CYS A 291 -0.19 -17.52 1.81
CA CYS A 291 -1.24 -16.59 2.22
C CYS A 291 -2.54 -16.73 1.43
N GLY A 292 -2.49 -17.30 0.22
CA GLY A 292 -3.67 -17.38 -0.66
C GLY A 292 -4.30 -16.01 -0.90
N PHE A 293 -3.47 -14.98 -1.07
CA PHE A 293 -3.95 -13.63 -1.36
C PHE A 293 -4.68 -13.60 -2.70
N GLU A 294 -5.88 -13.03 -2.68
CA GLU A 294 -6.71 -12.91 -3.86
C GLU A 294 -6.70 -11.48 -4.41
N PRO A 295 -6.89 -11.31 -5.73
CA PRO A 295 -7.16 -10.01 -6.33
C PRO A 295 -8.41 -9.34 -5.76
N LEU A 296 -8.37 -8.01 -5.62
CA LEU A 296 -9.54 -7.21 -5.26
C LEU A 296 -10.63 -7.33 -6.32
N LEU A 297 -10.23 -7.24 -7.59
CA LEU A 297 -11.08 -7.49 -8.75
C LEU A 297 -10.76 -8.87 -9.30
N GLN A 298 -11.77 -9.75 -9.30
CA GLN A 298 -11.60 -11.10 -9.82
C GLN A 298 -11.34 -11.05 -11.33
N PRO A 299 -10.32 -11.79 -11.81
CA PRO A 299 -10.06 -11.91 -13.24
C PRO A 299 -11.14 -12.75 -13.92
N ASP A 300 -11.06 -12.87 -15.25
CA ASP A 300 -11.87 -13.81 -16.04
C ASP A 300 -13.40 -13.61 -15.89
N ALA A 301 -13.84 -12.37 -16.05
CA ALA A 301 -15.28 -12.08 -16.07
C ALA A 301 -16.02 -12.95 -17.10
N PRO A 302 -17.21 -13.48 -16.77
CA PRO A 302 -18.02 -14.25 -17.71
C PRO A 302 -18.25 -13.48 -19.00
N GLN A 303 -18.38 -14.18 -20.12
CA GLN A 303 -18.69 -13.51 -21.39
C GLN A 303 -19.97 -12.68 -21.25
N LEU A 304 -19.98 -11.47 -21.80
CA LEU A 304 -21.20 -10.66 -21.83
C LEU A 304 -22.35 -11.45 -22.47
N CYS A 305 -23.50 -11.47 -21.80
CA CYS A 305 -24.66 -12.27 -22.17
C CYS A 305 -24.44 -13.80 -22.12
N GLU A 306 -23.48 -14.29 -21.34
CA GLU A 306 -23.34 -15.73 -21.09
C GLU A 306 -24.68 -16.30 -20.61
N ASN A 307 -25.18 -17.32 -21.31
CA ASN A 307 -26.49 -17.94 -21.09
C ASN A 307 -27.72 -17.02 -21.26
N LEU A 308 -27.55 -15.78 -21.72
CA LEU A 308 -28.62 -14.78 -21.92
C LEU A 308 -28.85 -14.43 -23.40
N GLY A 309 -28.22 -15.17 -24.32
CA GLY A 309 -28.41 -15.01 -25.77
C GLY A 309 -27.35 -14.15 -26.42
N ALA A 310 -27.70 -13.55 -27.57
CA ALA A 310 -26.76 -12.75 -28.36
C ALA A 310 -26.63 -11.34 -27.78
N LEU A 311 -25.39 -10.89 -27.61
CA LEU A 311 -25.05 -9.53 -27.22
C LEU A 311 -25.62 -8.51 -28.21
N GLN A 312 -26.41 -7.57 -27.70
CA GLN A 312 -26.85 -6.38 -28.43
C GLN A 312 -26.04 -5.18 -27.90
N VAL A 313 -25.13 -4.68 -28.73
CA VAL A 313 -24.20 -3.63 -28.34
C VAL A 313 -24.93 -2.29 -28.22
N GLY A 314 -24.76 -1.61 -27.08
CA GLY A 314 -25.21 -0.25 -26.85
C GLY A 314 -24.10 0.77 -27.10
N THR A 315 -23.93 1.72 -26.18
CA THR A 315 -22.82 2.69 -26.24
C THR A 315 -21.53 2.03 -25.79
N PHE A 316 -20.40 2.43 -26.36
CA PHE A 316 -19.08 1.93 -26.01
C PHE A 316 -18.05 3.07 -26.06
N GLU A 317 -17.22 3.16 -25.04
CA GLU A 317 -16.09 4.07 -24.93
C GLU A 317 -14.86 3.30 -24.42
N ASP A 318 -13.75 3.40 -25.15
CA ASP A 318 -12.47 2.73 -24.85
C ASP A 318 -11.35 3.72 -24.48
N PHE A 319 -11.62 5.03 -24.47
CA PHE A 319 -10.65 6.10 -24.15
C PHE A 319 -9.37 6.12 -25.02
N GLU A 320 -9.27 5.28 -26.04
CA GLU A 320 -8.09 5.09 -26.91
C GLU A 320 -7.81 6.29 -27.84
N SER A 321 -8.67 7.31 -27.81
CA SER A 321 -8.40 8.60 -28.45
C SER A 321 -7.26 9.38 -27.77
N GLY A 322 -6.86 9.00 -26.56
CA GLY A 322 -5.79 9.64 -25.79
C GLY A 322 -6.18 10.99 -25.16
N SER A 323 -7.47 11.31 -25.15
CA SER A 323 -8.03 12.52 -24.53
C SER A 323 -9.45 12.26 -24.04
N LEU A 324 -9.96 13.12 -23.15
CA LEU A 324 -11.33 12.97 -22.66
C LEU A 324 -12.32 13.01 -23.85
N PRO A 325 -13.13 11.94 -24.08
CA PRO A 325 -13.97 11.84 -25.26
C PRO A 325 -15.11 12.87 -25.24
N ALA A 326 -15.66 13.17 -26.42
CA ALA A 326 -16.68 14.21 -26.55
C ALA A 326 -17.92 13.89 -25.71
N GLY A 327 -18.32 14.84 -24.86
CA GLY A 327 -19.51 14.73 -24.00
C GLY A 327 -19.25 14.10 -22.64
N TRP A 328 -18.07 13.51 -22.41
CA TRP A 328 -17.62 13.18 -21.07
C TRP A 328 -17.17 14.45 -20.36
N THR A 329 -17.50 14.55 -19.06
CA THR A 329 -17.16 15.72 -18.25
C THR A 329 -16.58 15.29 -16.91
N VAL A 330 -15.67 16.10 -16.40
CA VAL A 330 -15.02 15.88 -15.11
C VAL A 330 -15.29 17.05 -14.17
N GLY A 331 -15.11 16.83 -12.88
CA GLY A 331 -15.09 17.90 -11.90
C GLY A 331 -15.01 17.36 -10.48
N SER A 332 -15.08 18.29 -9.51
CA SER A 332 -15.04 17.98 -8.10
C SER A 332 -16.26 18.54 -7.35
N ARG A 333 -16.55 17.95 -6.18
CA ARG A 333 -17.54 18.45 -5.23
C ARG A 333 -17.16 18.09 -3.80
N ASP A 334 -17.84 18.73 -2.86
CA ASP A 334 -17.71 18.46 -1.42
C ASP A 334 -16.25 18.54 -0.92
N VAL A 335 -15.42 19.35 -1.58
CA VAL A 335 -14.01 19.59 -1.25
C VAL A 335 -13.93 20.44 0.01
N ALA A 336 -13.26 19.94 1.04
CA ALA A 336 -13.12 20.59 2.35
C ALA A 336 -12.37 21.92 2.23
N ASN A 337 -11.24 21.93 1.53
CA ASN A 337 -10.45 23.14 1.26
C ASN A 337 -10.10 23.32 -0.23
N PRO A 338 -10.96 23.98 -1.03
CA PRO A 338 -10.71 24.16 -2.46
C PRO A 338 -9.45 24.94 -2.84
N ALA A 339 -8.81 25.62 -1.88
CA ALA A 339 -7.59 26.39 -2.14
C ALA A 339 -6.31 25.55 -2.03
N THR A 340 -6.36 24.41 -1.33
CA THR A 340 -5.22 23.51 -1.11
C THR A 340 -5.44 22.11 -1.66
N PHE A 341 -6.67 21.76 -2.04
CA PHE A 341 -6.99 20.43 -2.61
C PHE A 341 -6.13 20.09 -3.83
N ASP A 342 -5.29 19.08 -3.65
CA ASP A 342 -4.24 18.65 -4.57
C ASP A 342 -4.69 17.52 -5.50
N THR A 343 -5.75 16.79 -5.14
CA THR A 343 -6.26 15.69 -5.97
C THR A 343 -6.79 16.22 -7.31
N PRO A 344 -6.15 15.88 -8.46
CA PRO A 344 -6.57 16.36 -9.76
C PRO A 344 -7.86 15.66 -10.24
N ASP A 345 -8.54 16.33 -11.18
CA ASP A 345 -9.65 15.73 -11.91
C ASP A 345 -9.23 14.48 -12.70
N TRP A 346 -10.21 13.64 -13.03
CA TRP A 346 -10.05 12.51 -13.95
C TRP A 346 -9.40 12.93 -15.28
N ALA A 347 -8.46 12.13 -15.76
CA ALA A 347 -7.76 12.37 -17.02
C ALA A 347 -7.44 11.06 -17.75
N VAL A 348 -7.35 11.13 -19.09
CA VAL A 348 -6.90 9.99 -19.89
C VAL A 348 -5.38 9.87 -19.81
N ARG A 349 -4.86 8.67 -19.53
CA ARG A 349 -3.43 8.38 -19.31
C ARG A 349 -2.94 7.22 -20.17
N SER A 350 -1.67 7.28 -20.57
CA SER A 350 -1.03 6.25 -21.42
C SER A 350 -0.15 5.24 -20.68
N SER A 351 0.17 5.51 -19.41
CA SER A 351 1.10 4.70 -18.60
C SER A 351 0.30 3.74 -17.73
N LEU A 352 -0.33 2.75 -18.36
CA LEU A 352 -1.27 1.86 -17.70
C LEU A 352 -0.57 0.77 -16.86
N PRO A 353 -1.18 0.33 -15.75
CA PRO A 353 -0.71 -0.84 -15.01
C PRO A 353 -0.64 -2.10 -15.89
N PRO A 354 0.27 -3.05 -15.61
CA PRO A 354 0.35 -4.31 -16.34
C PRO A 354 -1.01 -5.03 -16.40
N GLY A 355 -1.31 -5.62 -17.56
CA GLY A 355 -2.57 -6.33 -17.80
C GLY A 355 -3.69 -5.50 -18.44
N ALA A 356 -3.45 -4.21 -18.70
CA ALA A 356 -4.41 -3.37 -19.42
C ALA A 356 -4.65 -3.87 -20.87
N ASN A 357 -5.88 -3.73 -21.35
CA ASN A 357 -6.29 -4.09 -22.70
C ASN A 357 -6.36 -2.86 -23.63
N GLY A 358 -5.31 -2.04 -23.62
CA GLY A 358 -5.33 -0.75 -24.30
C GLY A 358 -4.02 0.00 -24.16
N LEU A 359 -3.95 1.18 -24.78
CA LEU A 359 -2.89 2.14 -24.54
C LEU A 359 -3.35 3.26 -23.62
N PHE A 360 -4.65 3.50 -23.51
CA PHE A 360 -5.19 4.61 -22.74
C PHE A 360 -6.39 4.20 -21.90
N ALA A 361 -6.49 4.76 -20.69
CA ALA A 361 -7.67 4.61 -19.84
C ALA A 361 -7.93 5.93 -19.10
N ALA A 362 -9.16 6.14 -18.65
CA ALA A 362 -9.48 7.22 -17.73
C ALA A 362 -8.89 6.90 -16.35
N PHE A 363 -8.27 7.87 -15.70
CA PHE A 363 -7.58 7.68 -14.44
C PHE A 363 -7.79 8.87 -13.51
N VAL A 364 -7.94 8.58 -12.23
CA VAL A 364 -7.86 9.54 -11.15
C VAL A 364 -6.89 9.03 -10.08
N PRO A 365 -5.93 9.84 -9.62
CA PRO A 365 -4.99 9.40 -8.59
C PRO A 365 -5.62 9.48 -7.19
N ASP A 366 -5.08 8.64 -6.32
CA ASP A 366 -5.28 8.68 -4.87
C ASP A 366 -3.95 9.16 -4.26
N VAL A 367 -3.84 10.47 -4.03
CA VAL A 367 -2.54 11.14 -3.83
C VAL A 367 -2.08 11.03 -2.37
N LEU A 368 -0.84 10.58 -2.16
CA LEU A 368 -0.21 10.54 -0.82
C LEU A 368 0.22 11.96 -0.38
N VAL A 369 -0.76 12.80 -0.05
CA VAL A 369 -0.59 14.20 0.43
C VAL A 369 -1.51 14.48 1.62
N GLY A 370 -1.49 15.69 2.17
CA GLY A 370 -2.24 16.04 3.39
C GLY A 370 -1.58 15.54 4.67
N ASN A 371 -2.01 16.09 5.82
CA ASN A 371 -1.42 15.76 7.13
C ASN A 371 -2.46 15.43 8.22
N CYS A 372 -3.72 15.23 7.82
CA CYS A 372 -4.86 14.92 8.68
C CYS A 372 -5.16 15.99 9.74
N LEU A 373 -4.55 17.17 9.64
CA LEU A 373 -4.63 18.24 10.63
C LEU A 373 -5.01 19.57 9.95
N ASP A 374 -4.02 20.23 9.38
CA ASP A 374 -4.11 21.59 8.87
C ASP A 374 -4.20 21.63 7.33
N ASP A 375 -3.75 20.54 6.70
CA ASP A 375 -3.80 20.31 5.25
C ASP A 375 -4.76 19.15 4.99
N ASP A 376 -6.02 19.51 4.74
CA ASP A 376 -7.18 18.61 4.61
C ASP A 376 -7.54 18.42 3.14
N GLU A 377 -7.28 17.22 2.65
CA GLU A 377 -7.50 16.79 1.27
C GLU A 377 -8.88 16.18 1.02
N SER A 378 -9.81 16.25 1.98
CA SER A 378 -11.11 15.57 1.84
C SER A 378 -11.92 16.13 0.66
N GLY A 379 -12.37 15.27 -0.24
CA GLY A 379 -13.13 15.69 -1.41
C GLY A 379 -13.63 14.56 -2.32
N VAL A 380 -14.43 14.90 -3.32
CA VAL A 380 -14.90 13.96 -4.35
C VAL A 380 -14.58 14.51 -5.72
N VAL A 381 -14.00 13.67 -6.58
CA VAL A 381 -13.73 13.92 -7.99
C VAL A 381 -14.49 12.91 -8.84
N TYR A 382 -15.09 13.36 -9.93
CA TYR A 382 -16.01 12.54 -10.72
C TYR A 382 -15.77 12.63 -12.23
N LEU A 383 -16.14 11.55 -12.92
CA LEU A 383 -16.19 11.42 -14.37
C LEU A 383 -17.61 11.05 -14.79
N ASP A 384 -18.29 11.98 -15.46
CA ASP A 384 -19.63 11.80 -16.02
C ASP A 384 -19.55 11.40 -17.49
N SER A 385 -20.34 10.40 -17.88
CA SER A 385 -20.58 10.04 -19.28
C SER A 385 -21.47 11.08 -19.98
N PRO A 386 -21.51 11.12 -21.32
CA PRO A 386 -22.63 11.74 -22.03
C PRO A 386 -23.95 11.03 -21.68
N ALA A 387 -25.06 11.66 -22.04
CA ALA A 387 -26.39 11.04 -21.94
C ALA A 387 -26.48 9.82 -22.88
N ILE A 388 -26.76 8.65 -22.32
CA ILE A 388 -26.85 7.36 -23.02
C ILE A 388 -28.32 6.96 -23.11
N SER A 389 -28.84 6.82 -24.33
CA SER A 389 -30.18 6.25 -24.54
C SER A 389 -30.12 4.72 -24.51
N LEU A 390 -30.80 4.12 -23.53
CA LEU A 390 -30.89 2.67 -23.41
C LEU A 390 -31.81 2.10 -24.50
N PRO A 391 -31.47 0.94 -25.11
CA PRO A 391 -32.35 0.28 -26.06
C PRO A 391 -33.74 0.02 -25.47
N ALA A 392 -34.78 0.21 -26.29
CA ALA A 392 -36.14 -0.14 -25.89
C ALA A 392 -36.37 -1.65 -26.04
N GLY A 393 -37.04 -2.26 -25.05
CA GLY A 393 -37.55 -3.63 -25.13
C GLY A 393 -36.71 -4.73 -24.50
N ASP A 394 -35.42 -4.48 -24.21
CA ASP A 394 -34.54 -5.47 -23.58
C ASP A 394 -34.02 -4.97 -22.22
N VAL A 395 -33.66 -5.90 -21.33
CA VAL A 395 -33.04 -5.61 -20.04
C VAL A 395 -31.74 -4.80 -20.22
N PRO A 396 -31.65 -3.57 -19.68
CA PRO A 396 -30.45 -2.76 -19.83
C PRO A 396 -29.34 -3.24 -18.90
N ARG A 397 -28.12 -3.32 -19.43
CA ARG A 397 -26.91 -3.74 -18.71
C ARG A 397 -25.75 -2.81 -19.03
N MET A 398 -24.72 -2.85 -18.20
CA MET A 398 -23.45 -2.23 -18.50
C MET A 398 -22.27 -3.04 -17.99
N ALA A 399 -21.11 -2.81 -18.58
CA ALA A 399 -19.84 -3.32 -18.11
C ALA A 399 -18.76 -2.26 -18.25
N PHE A 400 -17.71 -2.36 -17.45
CA PHE A 400 -16.52 -1.54 -17.57
C PHE A 400 -15.34 -2.31 -17.00
N ASP A 401 -14.19 -2.13 -17.62
CA ASP A 401 -12.92 -2.66 -17.11
C ASP A 401 -12.33 -1.60 -16.18
N HIS A 402 -11.70 -2.06 -15.10
CA HIS A 402 -11.08 -1.14 -14.16
C HIS A 402 -9.95 -1.81 -13.39
N TRP A 403 -9.11 -0.95 -12.83
CA TRP A 403 -8.01 -1.28 -11.93
C TRP A 403 -8.03 -0.30 -10.78
N VAL A 404 -7.95 -0.77 -9.54
CA VAL A 404 -8.07 0.09 -8.35
C VAL A 404 -7.02 -0.28 -7.30
N ALA A 405 -6.38 0.74 -6.73
CA ALA A 405 -5.50 0.64 -5.56
C ALA A 405 -5.56 1.96 -4.79
N THR A 406 -6.27 1.97 -3.67
CA THR A 406 -6.54 3.16 -2.85
C THR A 406 -6.26 2.90 -1.38
N GLU A 407 -6.34 3.91 -0.52
CA GLU A 407 -6.34 3.67 0.92
C GLU A 407 -7.52 2.79 1.35
N ALA A 408 -7.21 1.61 1.91
CA ALA A 408 -8.20 0.58 2.19
C ALA A 408 -9.20 1.02 3.26
N GLY A 409 -10.46 1.18 2.84
CA GLY A 409 -11.58 1.58 3.68
C GLY A 409 -11.77 3.08 3.82
N TRP A 410 -10.75 3.89 3.57
CA TRP A 410 -10.81 5.35 3.73
C TRP A 410 -11.16 6.02 2.41
N ASP A 411 -10.44 5.63 1.36
CA ASP A 411 -10.57 6.16 0.02
C ASP A 411 -11.08 5.13 -0.97
N GLY A 412 -11.65 5.61 -2.06
CA GLY A 412 -12.04 4.76 -3.16
C GLY A 412 -13.22 5.30 -3.92
N GLY A 413 -13.74 4.44 -4.80
CA GLY A 413 -14.69 4.89 -5.79
C GLY A 413 -15.92 4.03 -5.95
N ASN A 414 -16.98 4.65 -6.45
CA ASN A 414 -18.23 3.97 -6.77
C ASN A 414 -18.81 4.47 -8.09
N LEU A 415 -19.76 3.69 -8.61
CA LEU A 415 -20.54 4.01 -9.79
C LEU A 415 -21.89 4.58 -9.34
N LYS A 416 -22.23 5.76 -9.86
CA LYS A 416 -23.56 6.38 -9.72
C LYS A 416 -24.24 6.48 -11.07
N ILE A 417 -25.56 6.52 -11.04
CA ILE A 417 -26.41 6.64 -12.23
C ILE A 417 -27.47 7.73 -12.01
N SER A 418 -27.63 8.58 -13.03
CA SER A 418 -28.75 9.52 -13.15
C SER A 418 -29.68 9.03 -14.26
N VAL A 419 -30.98 8.95 -13.97
CA VAL A 419 -31.99 8.44 -14.91
C VAL A 419 -32.96 9.56 -15.28
N ASN A 420 -33.12 9.80 -16.57
CA ASN A 420 -34.00 10.82 -17.14
C ASN A 420 -33.78 12.24 -16.56
N GLY A 421 -32.53 12.58 -16.22
CA GLY A 421 -32.16 13.86 -15.61
C GLY A 421 -32.51 13.99 -14.13
N GLY A 422 -32.82 12.87 -13.46
CA GLY A 422 -32.96 12.80 -12.00
C GLY A 422 -31.63 12.99 -11.25
N PRO A 423 -31.66 12.97 -9.91
CA PRO A 423 -30.44 13.00 -9.11
C PRO A 423 -29.62 11.72 -9.33
N PHE A 424 -28.30 11.84 -9.19
CA PHE A 424 -27.43 10.67 -9.16
C PHE A 424 -27.72 9.82 -7.91
N ALA A 425 -27.84 8.52 -8.11
CA ALA A 425 -27.92 7.53 -7.05
C ALA A 425 -26.81 6.49 -7.23
N ILE A 426 -26.27 5.97 -6.13
CA ILE A 426 -25.32 4.87 -6.17
C ILE A 426 -25.93 3.63 -6.83
N VAL A 427 -25.20 2.99 -7.74
CA VAL A 427 -25.55 1.67 -8.26
C VAL A 427 -25.33 0.66 -7.13
N PRO A 428 -26.36 -0.02 -6.61
CA PRO A 428 -26.21 -0.92 -5.48
C PRO A 428 -25.33 -2.13 -5.83
N ALA A 429 -24.55 -2.63 -4.87
CA ALA A 429 -23.73 -3.84 -5.05
C ALA A 429 -24.55 -5.04 -5.53
N SER A 430 -25.84 -5.14 -5.15
CA SER A 430 -26.75 -6.20 -5.60
C SER A 430 -27.10 -6.15 -7.09
N SER A 431 -26.81 -5.04 -7.78
CA SER A 431 -26.99 -4.91 -9.23
C SER A 431 -25.82 -5.48 -10.03
N TYR A 432 -24.67 -5.75 -9.39
CA TYR A 432 -23.51 -6.32 -10.06
C TYR A 432 -23.66 -7.83 -10.20
N SER A 433 -23.56 -8.33 -11.43
CA SER A 433 -23.49 -9.77 -11.72
C SER A 433 -22.07 -10.32 -11.61
N PHE A 434 -21.05 -9.46 -11.67
CA PHE A 434 -19.65 -9.82 -11.50
C PHE A 434 -18.84 -8.59 -11.02
N ASN A 435 -17.85 -8.81 -10.16
CA ASN A 435 -17.03 -7.77 -9.49
C ASN A 435 -17.87 -6.63 -8.89
N ALA A 436 -18.71 -6.96 -7.90
CA ALA A 436 -19.37 -5.95 -7.08
C ALA A 436 -18.38 -5.21 -6.17
N TYR A 437 -18.83 -4.12 -5.55
CA TYR A 437 -18.08 -3.43 -4.50
C TYR A 437 -17.56 -4.41 -3.43
N ASN A 438 -16.28 -4.29 -3.06
CA ASN A 438 -15.65 -5.18 -2.08
C ASN A 438 -15.92 -4.73 -0.63
N THR A 439 -16.30 -3.47 -0.40
CA THR A 439 -16.51 -2.94 0.95
C THR A 439 -17.51 -1.78 0.99
N SER A 440 -17.74 -1.27 2.21
CA SER A 440 -18.25 0.07 2.44
C SER A 440 -17.15 0.90 3.10
N PHE A 441 -17.04 2.17 2.71
CA PHE A 441 -16.05 3.06 3.30
C PHE A 441 -16.30 3.21 4.81
N VAL A 442 -15.23 3.36 5.58
CA VAL A 442 -15.29 3.69 7.01
C VAL A 442 -16.21 4.88 7.17
N SER A 443 -17.14 4.80 8.13
CA SER A 443 -18.12 5.86 8.33
C SER A 443 -17.46 7.13 8.88
N ALA A 444 -18.11 8.28 8.73
CA ALA A 444 -17.67 9.52 9.37
C ALA A 444 -17.57 9.40 10.91
N ALA A 445 -18.43 8.59 11.53
CA ALA A 445 -18.35 8.29 12.96
C ALA A 445 -17.11 7.45 13.34
N GLY A 446 -16.52 6.76 12.36
CA GLY A 446 -15.25 6.03 12.47
C GLY A 446 -14.03 6.91 12.18
N GLY A 447 -14.21 8.21 11.91
CA GLY A 447 -13.13 9.16 11.68
C GLY A 447 -12.86 9.49 10.22
N ASN A 448 -13.50 8.80 9.27
CA ASN A 448 -13.26 9.04 7.84
C ASN A 448 -13.86 10.38 7.39
N THR A 449 -13.01 11.29 6.91
CA THR A 449 -13.40 12.62 6.43
C THR A 449 -13.80 12.62 4.94
N ASN A 450 -13.58 11.53 4.21
CA ASN A 450 -14.05 11.33 2.84
C ASN A 450 -15.55 11.62 2.75
N PRO A 451 -16.01 12.50 1.83
CA PRO A 451 -17.44 12.80 1.69
C PRO A 451 -18.30 11.58 1.30
N LEU A 452 -17.69 10.49 0.80
CA LEU A 452 -18.35 9.21 0.52
C LEU A 452 -18.38 8.27 1.74
N ALA A 453 -17.91 8.68 2.91
CA ALA A 453 -17.83 7.84 4.11
C ALA A 453 -19.16 7.12 4.42
N GLY A 454 -19.10 5.78 4.52
CA GLY A 454 -20.26 4.90 4.72
C GLY A 454 -21.00 4.47 3.43
N GLU A 455 -20.68 5.02 2.27
CA GLU A 455 -21.15 4.48 0.98
C GLU A 455 -20.45 3.16 0.63
N ALA A 456 -21.08 2.36 -0.22
CA ALA A 456 -20.44 1.16 -0.79
C ALA A 456 -19.50 1.57 -1.94
N GLY A 457 -18.40 0.84 -2.11
CA GLY A 457 -17.43 1.17 -3.16
C GLY A 457 -16.30 0.16 -3.31
N PHE A 458 -15.47 0.40 -4.33
CA PHE A 458 -14.18 -0.24 -4.53
C PHE A 458 -13.13 0.51 -3.71
N SER A 459 -12.42 -0.19 -2.84
CA SER A 459 -11.43 0.41 -1.94
C SER A 459 -10.33 -0.57 -1.57
N GLY A 460 -9.10 -0.09 -1.47
CA GLY A 460 -7.91 -0.91 -1.19
C GLY A 460 -7.23 -1.42 -2.45
N SER A 461 -6.34 -2.40 -2.27
CA SER A 461 -5.51 -3.03 -3.30
C SER A 461 -5.66 -4.56 -3.27
N ASN A 462 -4.90 -5.28 -4.12
CA ASN A 462 -4.84 -6.74 -4.03
C ASN A 462 -4.20 -7.19 -2.71
N GLY A 463 -4.57 -8.38 -2.22
CA GLY A 463 -3.95 -8.92 -1.00
C GLY A 463 -2.43 -9.06 -1.14
N GLY A 464 -1.68 -8.66 -0.12
CA GLY A 464 -0.22 -8.80 -0.07
C GLY A 464 0.58 -7.78 -0.88
N THR A 465 -0.07 -6.79 -1.51
CA THR A 465 0.60 -5.75 -2.29
C THR A 465 -0.18 -4.44 -2.27
N VAL A 466 0.51 -3.31 -2.47
CA VAL A 466 -0.12 -2.00 -2.65
C VAL A 466 -0.68 -1.80 -4.06
N LEU A 467 -0.45 -2.75 -4.97
CA LEU A 467 -0.94 -2.70 -6.35
C LEU A 467 -2.31 -3.39 -6.51
N GLY A 468 -3.11 -2.90 -7.44
CA GLY A 468 -4.32 -3.56 -7.92
C GLY A 468 -4.06 -4.51 -9.09
N SER A 469 -5.13 -5.06 -9.65
CA SER A 469 -5.15 -5.73 -10.96
C SER A 469 -6.40 -5.37 -11.75
N TRP A 470 -6.34 -5.53 -13.07
CA TRP A 470 -7.47 -5.29 -13.94
C TRP A 470 -8.55 -6.36 -13.77
N GLY A 471 -9.80 -5.94 -13.75
CA GLY A 471 -10.99 -6.80 -13.81
C GLY A 471 -12.15 -6.07 -14.46
N GLN A 472 -13.18 -6.81 -14.87
CA GLN A 472 -14.40 -6.23 -15.43
C GLN A 472 -15.52 -6.27 -14.41
N SER A 473 -16.17 -5.14 -14.19
CA SER A 473 -17.44 -5.07 -13.47
C SER A 473 -18.59 -5.22 -14.46
N GLN A 474 -19.58 -6.08 -14.14
CA GLN A 474 -20.79 -6.26 -14.95
C GLN A 474 -22.03 -5.96 -14.11
N VAL A 475 -22.93 -5.13 -14.63
CA VAL A 475 -24.06 -4.57 -13.89
C VAL A 475 -25.36 -4.80 -14.66
N ASN A 476 -26.37 -5.31 -13.97
CA ASN A 476 -27.76 -5.28 -14.41
C ASN A 476 -28.41 -3.97 -13.96
N LEU A 477 -28.82 -3.14 -14.93
CA LEU A 477 -29.42 -1.84 -14.65
C LEU A 477 -30.94 -1.92 -14.41
N LEU A 478 -31.56 -3.08 -14.62
CA LEU A 478 -32.98 -3.26 -14.33
C LEU A 478 -33.27 -3.04 -12.85
N GLY A 479 -34.31 -2.25 -12.57
CA GLY A 479 -34.63 -1.77 -11.23
C GLY A 479 -33.99 -0.41 -10.88
N LEU A 480 -32.99 0.03 -11.65
CA LEU A 480 -32.44 1.40 -11.59
C LEU A 480 -32.94 2.23 -12.78
N ALA A 481 -32.87 1.66 -13.98
CA ALA A 481 -33.33 2.27 -15.22
C ALA A 481 -34.16 1.26 -16.03
N LEU A 482 -35.15 1.76 -16.76
CA LEU A 482 -36.00 0.97 -17.64
C LEU A 482 -35.50 1.02 -19.09
N PRO A 483 -35.85 0.01 -19.91
CA PRO A 483 -35.58 0.07 -21.34
C PRO A 483 -36.17 1.33 -21.98
N GLY A 484 -35.38 2.03 -22.79
CA GLY A 484 -35.77 3.31 -23.39
C GLY A 484 -35.48 4.56 -22.54
N ASP A 485 -35.08 4.40 -21.27
CA ASP A 485 -34.64 5.53 -20.46
C ASP A 485 -33.33 6.13 -20.99
N THR A 486 -33.09 7.39 -20.65
CA THR A 486 -31.80 8.05 -20.86
C THR A 486 -31.04 8.11 -19.54
N VAL A 487 -29.80 7.63 -19.53
CA VAL A 487 -28.97 7.56 -18.32
C VAL A 487 -27.67 8.34 -18.47
N VAL A 488 -27.14 8.82 -17.35
CA VAL A 488 -25.76 9.32 -17.23
C VAL A 488 -25.06 8.47 -16.18
N LEU A 489 -23.91 7.91 -16.54
CA LEU A 489 -23.05 7.16 -15.64
C LEU A 489 -22.05 8.11 -15.00
N ARG A 490 -21.75 7.91 -13.73
CA ARG A 490 -20.74 8.67 -13.01
C ARG A 490 -19.80 7.75 -12.24
N PHE A 491 -18.52 7.84 -12.52
CA PHE A 491 -17.47 7.24 -11.70
C PHE A 491 -17.01 8.30 -10.70
N GLU A 492 -17.30 8.11 -9.40
CA GLU A 492 -16.86 9.02 -8.34
C GLU A 492 -15.73 8.37 -7.55
N MET A 493 -14.66 9.11 -7.33
CA MET A 493 -13.60 8.78 -6.38
C MET A 493 -13.67 9.78 -5.24
N GLY A 494 -13.77 9.27 -4.01
CA GLY A 494 -13.71 10.07 -2.79
C GLY A 494 -12.36 9.84 -2.12
N VAL A 495 -11.78 10.93 -1.62
CA VAL A 495 -10.53 10.95 -0.85
C VAL A 495 -10.80 11.58 0.52
N ASP A 496 -10.11 11.11 1.55
CA ASP A 496 -10.14 11.64 2.89
C ASP A 496 -9.07 12.75 3.08
N GLY A 497 -8.82 13.15 4.33
CA GLY A 497 -8.02 14.34 4.63
C GLY A 497 -6.53 14.19 4.41
N CYS A 498 -6.01 12.98 4.22
CA CYS A 498 -4.59 12.72 4.12
C CYS A 498 -4.26 11.30 3.68
N ASN A 499 -3.05 11.13 3.17
CA ASN A 499 -2.60 9.88 2.59
C ASN A 499 -3.41 9.49 1.34
N GLY A 500 -3.01 8.37 0.77
CA GLY A 500 -3.53 7.81 -0.46
C GLY A 500 -2.63 6.68 -0.92
N SER A 501 -2.97 6.05 -2.03
CA SER A 501 -2.16 5.01 -2.64
C SER A 501 -1.80 5.33 -4.08
N ILE A 502 -2.56 4.83 -5.05
CA ILE A 502 -2.26 5.00 -6.48
C ILE A 502 -3.44 5.65 -7.19
N GLY A 503 -4.63 5.08 -7.05
CA GLY A 503 -5.86 5.60 -7.64
C GLY A 503 -6.70 4.56 -8.37
N TRP A 504 -7.51 5.05 -9.30
CA TRP A 504 -8.50 4.25 -10.01
C TRP A 504 -8.45 4.51 -11.51
N TYR A 505 -8.23 3.44 -12.29
CA TYR A 505 -8.39 3.44 -13.74
C TYR A 505 -9.74 2.85 -14.13
N VAL A 506 -10.40 3.47 -15.11
CA VAL A 506 -11.64 3.00 -15.74
C VAL A 506 -11.45 2.97 -17.25
N ASP A 507 -11.89 1.88 -17.86
CA ASP A 507 -11.73 1.61 -19.28
C ASP A 507 -12.92 0.79 -19.83
N ASP A 508 -13.00 0.65 -21.14
CA ASP A 508 -13.91 -0.25 -21.85
C ASP A 508 -15.40 -0.12 -21.44
N VAL A 509 -15.84 1.10 -21.11
CA VAL A 509 -17.19 1.38 -20.59
C VAL A 509 -18.22 1.14 -21.69
N ARG A 510 -19.15 0.22 -21.42
CA ARG A 510 -20.21 -0.15 -22.38
C ARG A 510 -21.56 -0.33 -21.74
N THR A 511 -22.60 0.06 -22.46
CA THR A 511 -23.96 -0.40 -22.24
C THR A 511 -24.32 -1.49 -23.25
N TYR A 512 -25.18 -2.42 -22.85
CA TYR A 512 -25.61 -3.51 -23.72
C TYR A 512 -26.95 -4.10 -23.25
N SER A 513 -27.53 -4.95 -24.09
CA SER A 513 -28.61 -5.86 -23.72
C SER A 513 -28.35 -7.26 -24.29
N CYS A 514 -29.16 -8.24 -23.92
CA CYS A 514 -29.00 -9.63 -24.32
C CYS A 514 -30.29 -10.17 -24.95
N SER A 515 -30.19 -10.81 -26.12
CA SER A 515 -31.37 -11.11 -26.95
C SER A 515 -32.39 -12.09 -26.36
N LEU A 516 -32.03 -12.85 -25.32
CA LEU A 516 -32.93 -13.79 -24.63
C LEU A 516 -33.25 -13.34 -23.20
N ASP A 517 -32.74 -12.19 -22.78
CA ASP A 517 -32.96 -11.61 -21.46
C ASP A 517 -34.24 -10.76 -21.53
N GLN A 518 -35.38 -11.44 -21.36
CA GLN A 518 -36.70 -10.83 -21.45
C GLN A 518 -37.02 -10.06 -20.17
N LEU A 519 -37.75 -8.96 -20.32
CA LEU A 519 -38.29 -8.22 -19.18
C LEU A 519 -39.24 -9.13 -18.37
N PRO A 520 -39.30 -8.96 -17.03
CA PRO A 520 -40.35 -9.55 -16.21
C PRO A 520 -41.73 -9.23 -16.79
N VAL A 521 -42.63 -10.22 -16.81
CA VAL A 521 -43.96 -10.09 -17.39
C VAL A 521 -44.99 -10.23 -16.30
N CYS A 522 -45.53 -9.09 -15.88
CA CYS A 522 -46.64 -9.05 -14.92
C CYS A 522 -47.79 -9.98 -15.33
N GLY A 523 -48.10 -10.91 -14.43
CA GLY A 523 -49.17 -11.88 -14.55
C GLY A 523 -48.76 -13.19 -15.21
N ASP A 524 -47.47 -13.52 -15.28
CA ASP A 524 -46.98 -14.79 -15.82
C ASP A 524 -46.86 -15.91 -14.75
N GLY A 525 -47.12 -15.56 -13.49
CA GLY A 525 -47.10 -16.44 -12.33
C GLY A 525 -45.72 -16.57 -11.66
N MET A 526 -44.73 -15.79 -12.09
CA MET A 526 -43.35 -15.84 -11.63
C MET A 526 -42.88 -14.46 -11.17
N MET A 527 -42.73 -14.25 -9.86
CA MET A 527 -42.22 -12.99 -9.31
C MET A 527 -40.79 -12.69 -9.82
N GLY A 528 -40.67 -11.73 -10.74
CA GLY A 528 -39.43 -11.28 -11.36
C GLY A 528 -38.77 -10.07 -10.67
N PRO A 529 -37.56 -9.68 -11.09
CA PRO A 529 -36.87 -8.50 -10.55
C PRO A 529 -37.69 -7.21 -10.71
N GLY A 530 -37.98 -6.53 -9.60
CA GLY A 530 -38.77 -5.29 -9.58
C GLY A 530 -40.27 -5.51 -9.35
N GLU A 531 -40.76 -6.75 -9.43
CA GLU A 531 -42.15 -7.06 -9.13
C GLU A 531 -42.38 -7.18 -7.62
N MET A 532 -43.45 -6.57 -7.11
CA MET A 532 -43.83 -6.70 -5.69
C MET A 532 -44.71 -7.93 -5.42
N CYS A 533 -45.36 -8.43 -6.47
CA CYS A 533 -46.28 -9.56 -6.49
C CYS A 533 -46.42 -10.06 -7.93
N ASP A 534 -46.78 -11.32 -8.12
CA ASP A 534 -47.30 -11.82 -9.40
C ASP A 534 -48.31 -12.93 -9.07
N ASP A 535 -49.58 -12.74 -9.43
CA ASP A 535 -50.67 -13.69 -9.14
C ASP A 535 -51.14 -14.44 -10.38
N GLY A 536 -50.31 -14.49 -11.43
CA GLY A 536 -50.57 -15.21 -12.66
C GLY A 536 -51.63 -14.56 -13.55
N ASN A 537 -51.96 -13.29 -13.31
CA ASN A 537 -52.81 -12.50 -14.19
C ASN A 537 -52.53 -10.98 -14.09
N SER A 538 -53.16 -10.16 -14.95
CA SER A 538 -53.00 -8.70 -14.98
C SER A 538 -54.22 -7.92 -14.47
N ALA A 539 -55.13 -8.58 -13.75
CA ALA A 539 -56.24 -7.91 -13.09
C ALA A 539 -55.71 -7.13 -11.87
N GLY A 540 -56.27 -5.94 -11.64
CA GLY A 540 -55.97 -5.18 -10.42
C GLY A 540 -57.03 -5.42 -9.36
N GLY A 541 -56.61 -5.49 -8.10
CA GLY A 541 -57.50 -5.47 -6.93
C GLY A 541 -57.88 -6.84 -6.35
N ASP A 542 -57.23 -7.91 -6.81
CA ASP A 542 -57.29 -9.29 -6.30
C ASP A 542 -56.12 -9.66 -5.37
N GLY A 543 -55.16 -8.74 -5.19
CA GLY A 543 -54.03 -8.91 -4.29
C GLY A 543 -52.72 -8.49 -4.93
N CYS A 544 -52.65 -8.51 -6.25
CA CYS A 544 -51.60 -7.90 -7.04
C CYS A 544 -52.12 -6.71 -7.88
N SER A 545 -51.21 -5.82 -8.27
CA SER A 545 -51.55 -4.70 -9.15
C SER A 545 -51.50 -5.16 -10.60
N SER A 546 -52.25 -4.52 -11.51
CA SER A 546 -52.17 -4.83 -12.95
C SER A 546 -50.81 -4.48 -13.60
N SER A 547 -49.90 -3.92 -12.81
CA SER A 547 -48.52 -3.61 -13.18
C SER A 547 -47.50 -4.39 -12.33
N CYS A 548 -47.96 -5.31 -11.47
CA CYS A 548 -47.18 -6.22 -10.62
C CYS A 548 -46.00 -5.57 -9.87
#